data_AF-A0A382THU8-F1
#
_entry.id   AF-A0A382THU8-F1
#
_cell.length_a   1.000
_cell.length_b   1.000
_cell.length_c   1.000
_cell.angle_alpha   90.00
_cell.angle_beta   90.00
_cell.angle_gamma   90.00
#
_symmetry.space_group_name_H-M   'P 1'
#
loop_
_entity.id
_entity.type
_entity.pdbx_description
1 polymer ?
#
loop_
_entity_poly.entity_id
_entity_poly.type
_entity_poly.pdbx_seq_one_letter_code
_entity_poly.pdbx_strand_id
1 'polypeptide(L)'
;SFDSSRTFRGKVLDTVLFPGKGHYPVEYFHANWPWSVTFPTGRYGIPKKSELKVEVWELDKDLMKKKKLELDYLGVRSENYGMGHGVIFRPVLNSTSELIGKKFLASLRWGKTAKSTVGVDYVVHFFSIENE
;
A
#
# COMPACT_ATOMS: atom_id res chain seq x y z
N SER A 1 21.88 22.49 -24.79
CA SER A 1 20.96 22.24 -23.66
C SER A 1 20.25 20.94 -23.94
N PHE A 2 20.63 19.85 -23.25
CA PHE A 2 20.11 18.52 -23.51
C PHE A 2 18.93 18.24 -22.57
N ASP A 3 17.83 17.83 -23.17
CA ASP A 3 16.55 17.51 -22.56
C ASP A 3 16.67 16.44 -21.45
N SER A 4 16.24 16.80 -20.24
CA SER A 4 16.19 15.95 -19.04
C SER A 4 14.90 15.14 -18.92
N SER A 5 14.06 15.08 -19.96
CA SER A 5 12.73 14.45 -19.94
C SER A 5 12.72 12.93 -19.77
N ARG A 6 13.87 12.28 -19.57
CA ARG A 6 13.93 10.95 -18.95
C ARG A 6 13.65 11.05 -17.46
N THR A 7 12.46 11.57 -17.13
CA THR A 7 11.80 11.25 -15.87
C THR A 7 11.87 9.74 -15.75
N PHE A 8 12.42 9.28 -14.63
CA PHE A 8 12.33 7.90 -14.18
C PHE A 8 10.84 7.53 -14.18
N ARG A 9 10.33 7.01 -15.31
CA ARG A 9 9.05 6.29 -15.37
C ARG A 9 9.32 5.02 -14.59
N GLY A 10 9.28 5.13 -13.26
CA GLY A 10 9.38 4.01 -12.34
C GLY A 10 8.43 2.96 -12.88
N LYS A 11 8.96 1.79 -13.18
CA LYS A 11 8.24 0.66 -13.75
C LYS A 11 6.94 0.52 -12.94
N VAL A 12 5.78 0.79 -13.54
CA VAL A 12 4.50 0.61 -12.86
C VAL A 12 4.44 -0.87 -12.51
N LEU A 13 4.44 -1.17 -11.22
CA LEU A 13 4.37 -2.53 -10.75
C LEU A 13 2.93 -2.99 -10.92
N ASP A 14 2.71 -4.01 -11.76
CA ASP A 14 1.42 -4.67 -11.78
C ASP A 14 1.20 -5.23 -10.37
N THR A 15 0.13 -4.79 -9.71
CA THR A 15 -0.16 -5.15 -8.33
C THR A 15 -1.66 -5.22 -8.11
N VAL A 16 -2.07 -6.18 -7.27
CA VAL A 16 -3.42 -6.23 -6.72
C VAL A 16 -3.35 -5.67 -5.31
N LEU A 17 -4.20 -4.68 -5.02
CA LEU A 17 -4.19 -3.93 -3.78
C LEU A 17 -5.48 -4.19 -3.01
N PHE A 18 -5.36 -4.36 -1.70
CA PHE A 18 -6.50 -4.34 -0.79
C PHE A 18 -6.14 -3.50 0.45
N PRO A 19 -6.93 -2.47 0.81
CA PRO A 19 -7.97 -1.85 -0.01
C PRO A 19 -7.42 -1.34 -1.35
N GLY A 20 -8.30 -1.16 -2.32
CA GLY A 20 -7.94 -0.68 -3.66
C GLY A 20 -7.43 0.76 -3.65
N LYS A 21 -6.55 1.10 -4.61
CA LYS A 21 -6.12 2.48 -4.83
C LYS A 21 -7.31 3.35 -5.27
N GLY A 22 -7.34 4.60 -4.79
CA GLY A 22 -8.39 5.56 -5.15
C GLY A 22 -9.52 5.55 -4.12
N HIS A 23 -10.75 5.75 -4.58
CA HIS A 23 -11.92 5.76 -3.71
C HIS A 23 -12.29 4.34 -3.30
N TYR A 24 -12.40 4.09 -2.01
CA TYR A 24 -12.77 2.80 -1.45
C TYR A 24 -13.94 2.95 -0.47
N PRO A 25 -15.08 2.27 -0.72
CA PRO A 25 -16.24 2.35 0.16
C PRO A 25 -15.97 1.67 1.51
N VAL A 26 -16.25 2.38 2.59
CA VAL A 26 -15.96 1.95 3.95
C VAL A 26 -16.81 0.75 4.37
N GLU A 27 -17.99 0.59 3.77
CA GLU A 27 -18.95 -0.50 4.01
C GLU A 27 -18.40 -1.87 3.61
N TYR A 28 -17.39 -1.90 2.72
CA TYR A 28 -16.69 -3.12 2.31
C TYR A 28 -15.30 -3.25 2.95
N PHE A 29 -15.09 -2.61 4.09
CA PHE A 29 -13.86 -2.68 4.87
C PHE A 29 -14.16 -2.75 6.37
N HIS A 30 -13.28 -3.40 7.13
CA HIS A 30 -13.32 -3.34 8.59
C HIS A 30 -11.97 -2.94 9.16
N ALA A 31 -11.95 -2.13 10.22
CA ALA A 31 -10.73 -1.61 10.83
C ALA A 31 -9.69 -2.67 11.24
N ASN A 32 -10.12 -3.89 11.55
CA ASN A 32 -9.22 -5.00 11.92
C ASN A 32 -8.79 -5.88 10.72
N TRP A 33 -9.21 -5.53 9.50
CA TRP A 33 -8.83 -6.27 8.30
C TRP A 33 -7.41 -5.92 7.85
N PRO A 34 -6.64 -6.92 7.41
CA PRO A 34 -5.30 -6.66 6.89
C PRO A 34 -5.39 -5.97 5.53
N TRP A 35 -4.40 -5.14 5.25
CA TRP A 35 -4.12 -4.60 3.95
C TRP A 35 -3.15 -5.53 3.22
N SER A 36 -3.20 -5.55 1.89
CA SER A 36 -2.32 -6.38 1.09
C SER A 36 -1.88 -5.72 -0.21
N VAL A 37 -0.68 -6.10 -0.64
CA VAL A 37 -0.14 -5.82 -1.98
C VAL A 37 0.35 -7.13 -2.55
N THR A 38 -0.29 -7.60 -3.61
CA THR A 38 0.05 -8.85 -4.30
C THR A 38 0.71 -8.55 -5.63
N PHE A 39 1.78 -9.28 -5.93
CA PHE A 39 2.58 -9.13 -7.15
C PHE A 39 2.29 -10.30 -8.09
N PRO A 40 1.95 -10.06 -9.37
CA PRO A 40 1.89 -11.11 -10.39
C PRO A 40 3.21 -11.85 -10.48
N THR A 41 3.13 -13.18 -10.54
CA THR A 41 4.28 -14.08 -10.49
C THR A 41 5.31 -13.78 -11.59
N GLY A 42 6.59 -13.85 -11.26
CA GLY A 42 7.69 -13.90 -12.25
C GLY A 42 8.27 -12.55 -12.71
N ARG A 43 7.71 -11.41 -12.29
CA ARG A 43 8.22 -10.08 -12.72
C ARG A 43 9.13 -9.38 -11.70
N TYR A 44 9.05 -9.75 -10.42
CA TYR A 44 9.74 -9.04 -9.33
C TYR A 44 10.33 -10.02 -8.32
N GLY A 45 11.45 -9.62 -7.70
CA GLY A 45 12.02 -10.36 -6.58
C GLY A 45 11.05 -10.38 -5.41
N ILE A 46 10.84 -11.56 -4.85
CA ILE A 46 9.96 -11.77 -3.69
C ILE A 46 10.52 -10.96 -2.51
N PRO A 47 9.72 -10.09 -1.86
CA PRO A 47 10.17 -9.38 -0.68
C PRO A 47 10.56 -10.39 0.41
N LYS A 48 11.77 -10.28 0.96
CA LYS A 48 12.09 -10.96 2.21
C LYS A 48 11.57 -10.12 3.36
N LYS A 49 10.98 -10.76 4.38
CA LYS A 49 10.46 -10.06 5.56
C LYS A 49 11.50 -9.15 6.23
N SER A 50 12.77 -9.56 6.23
CA SER A 50 13.89 -8.77 6.80
C SER A 50 14.26 -7.51 6.00
N GLU A 51 13.91 -7.46 4.71
CA GLU A 51 14.22 -6.33 3.82
C GLU A 51 13.00 -5.44 3.58
N LEU A 52 11.83 -5.85 4.09
CA LEU A 52 10.55 -5.22 3.84
C LEU A 52 10.33 -4.07 4.83
N LYS A 53 10.11 -2.88 4.29
CA LYS A 53 9.64 -1.72 5.03
C LYS A 53 8.26 -1.33 4.53
N VAL A 54 7.30 -1.26 5.46
CA VAL A 54 5.93 -0.79 5.18
C VAL A 54 5.61 0.38 6.10
N GLU A 55 5.04 1.43 5.53
CA GLU A 55 4.51 2.57 6.27
C GLU A 55 3.12 2.90 5.77
N VAL A 56 2.22 3.22 6.70
CA VAL A 56 0.90 3.76 6.39
C VAL A 56 0.78 5.14 7.04
N TRP A 57 0.36 6.13 6.27
CA TRP A 57 0.23 7.51 6.70
C TRP A 57 -1.17 8.02 6.42
N GLU A 58 -1.86 8.56 7.42
CA GLU A 58 -3.00 9.46 7.18
C GLU A 58 -2.48 10.71 6.48
N LEU A 59 -3.19 11.15 5.44
CA LEU A 59 -2.90 12.36 4.69
C LEU A 59 -3.88 13.47 5.06
N ASP A 60 -3.41 14.71 4.99
CA ASP A 60 -4.27 15.88 5.09
C ASP A 60 -4.93 16.24 3.75
N LYS A 61 -5.63 17.39 3.73
CA LYS A 61 -6.32 17.92 2.55
C LYS A 61 -5.38 18.23 1.39
N ASP A 62 -4.13 18.55 1.69
CA ASP A 62 -3.08 18.91 0.73
C ASP A 62 -2.23 17.69 0.32
N LEU A 63 -2.69 16.48 0.69
CA LEU A 63 -2.02 15.19 0.47
C LEU A 63 -0.67 15.06 1.17
N MET A 64 -0.44 15.85 2.23
CA MET A 64 0.77 15.78 3.03
C MET A 64 0.61 14.76 4.17
N LYS A 65 1.71 14.12 4.55
CA LYS A 65 1.76 13.13 5.64
C LYS A 65 1.41 13.79 6.97
N LYS A 66 0.27 13.42 7.55
CA LYS A 66 -0.24 13.98 8.82
C LYS A 66 0.08 13.09 10.01
N LYS A 67 -0.24 11.79 9.93
CA LYS A 67 -0.07 10.85 11.05
C LYS A 67 0.40 9.50 10.53
N LYS A 68 1.51 8.97 11.07
CA LYS A 68 1.92 7.59 10.81
C LYS A 68 1.05 6.64 11.62
N LEU A 69 0.51 5.61 10.98
CA LEU A 69 -0.18 4.54 11.69
C LEU A 69 0.83 3.48 12.13
N GLU A 70 0.61 2.95 13.34
CA GLU A 70 1.31 1.77 13.82
C GLU A 70 0.78 0.53 13.08
N LEU A 71 1.64 -0.49 12.96
CA LEU A 71 1.26 -1.77 12.38
C LEU A 71 1.36 -2.84 13.47
N ASP A 72 0.29 -3.59 13.69
CA ASP A 72 0.30 -4.74 14.61
C ASP A 72 0.63 -6.06 13.90
N TYR A 73 0.61 -6.07 12.57
CA TYR A 73 0.97 -7.22 11.75
C TYR A 73 1.77 -6.80 10.52
N LEU A 74 2.82 -7.58 10.21
CA LEU A 74 3.59 -7.51 8.97
C LEU A 74 4.08 -8.90 8.58
N GLY A 75 3.71 -9.35 7.37
CA GLY A 75 4.04 -10.66 6.83
C GLY A 75 4.21 -10.65 5.32
N VAL A 76 4.94 -11.64 4.82
CA VAL A 76 5.05 -11.94 3.39
C VAL A 76 4.42 -13.30 3.16
N ARG A 77 3.44 -13.39 2.26
CA ARG A 77 2.88 -14.65 1.79
C ARG A 77 3.61 -15.12 0.54
N SER A 78 4.13 -16.33 0.61
CA SER A 78 4.83 -17.00 -0.49
C SER A 78 4.04 -18.16 -1.11
N GLU A 79 2.83 -18.44 -0.62
CA GLU A 79 1.99 -19.55 -1.08
C GLU A 79 1.43 -19.27 -2.49
N ASN A 80 1.59 -20.22 -3.42
CA ASN A 80 1.24 -20.09 -4.84
C ASN A 80 -0.19 -20.60 -5.13
N TYR A 81 -1.21 -20.10 -4.44
CA TYR A 81 -2.62 -20.43 -4.75
C TYR A 81 -3.19 -19.50 -5.83
N GLY A 82 -2.62 -19.53 -7.03
CA GLY A 82 -3.10 -18.78 -8.21
C GLY A 82 -2.88 -17.26 -8.17
N MET A 83 -2.78 -16.66 -6.99
CA MET A 83 -2.27 -15.31 -6.76
C MET A 83 -0.79 -15.39 -6.42
N GLY A 84 0.03 -14.50 -7.00
CA GLY A 84 1.47 -14.49 -6.75
C GLY A 84 1.82 -14.05 -5.33
N HIS A 85 3.12 -13.88 -5.06
CA HIS A 85 3.59 -13.48 -3.75
C HIS A 85 2.99 -12.14 -3.31
N GLY A 86 2.74 -11.98 -2.01
CA GLY A 86 2.09 -10.79 -1.48
C GLY A 86 2.66 -10.35 -0.14
N VAL A 87 2.55 -9.05 0.13
CA VAL A 87 2.82 -8.46 1.44
C VAL A 87 1.48 -8.22 2.12
N ILE A 88 1.37 -8.67 3.36
CA ILE A 88 0.21 -8.46 4.21
C ILE A 88 0.66 -7.63 5.42
N PHE A 89 -0.07 -6.57 5.72
CA PHE A 89 0.21 -5.69 6.84
C PHE A 89 -1.10 -5.17 7.39
N ARG A 90 -1.16 -4.87 8.70
CA ARG A 90 -2.39 -4.36 9.30
C ARG A 90 -2.11 -3.09 10.09
N PRO A 91 -2.65 -1.94 9.67
CA PRO A 91 -2.59 -0.74 10.48
C PRO A 91 -3.51 -0.85 11.69
N VAL A 92 -3.06 -0.31 12.83
CA VAL A 92 -3.88 -0.21 14.03
C VAL A 92 -4.89 0.92 13.82
N LEU A 93 -6.16 0.54 13.73
CA LEU A 93 -7.30 1.42 13.54
C LEU A 93 -8.30 1.18 14.67
N ASN A 94 -8.80 2.25 15.28
CA ASN A 94 -9.73 2.14 16.41
C ASN A 94 -11.13 1.69 15.95
N SER A 95 -11.59 2.21 14.81
CA SER A 95 -12.92 1.92 14.26
C SER A 95 -12.98 2.15 12.75
N THR A 96 -13.94 1.48 12.11
CA THR A 96 -14.19 1.63 10.67
C THR A 96 -14.74 3.03 10.35
N SER A 97 -15.59 3.59 11.21
CA SER A 97 -16.20 4.91 11.03
C SER A 97 -15.18 6.05 11.01
N GLU A 98 -14.05 5.90 11.73
CA GLU A 98 -12.95 6.86 11.69
C GLU A 98 -12.27 6.98 10.33
N LEU A 99 -12.50 6.06 9.39
CA LEU A 99 -11.92 6.10 8.05
C LEU A 99 -12.67 7.02 7.10
N ILE A 100 -13.95 7.30 7.35
CA ILE A 100 -14.82 8.05 6.43
C ILE A 100 -14.23 9.42 6.12
N GLY A 101 -14.06 9.72 4.83
CA GLY A 101 -13.50 10.98 4.32
C GLY A 101 -11.98 11.11 4.49
N LYS A 102 -11.30 10.11 5.05
CA LYS A 102 -9.85 10.14 5.24
C LYS A 102 -9.10 9.48 4.10
N LYS A 103 -7.90 10.00 3.87
CA LYS A 103 -6.96 9.52 2.85
C LYS A 103 -5.75 8.90 3.54
N PHE A 104 -5.28 7.78 3.01
CA PHE A 104 -4.11 7.10 3.54
C PHE A 104 -3.14 6.74 2.42
N LEU A 105 -1.86 7.03 2.63
CA LEU A 105 -0.74 6.58 1.80
C LEU A 105 -0.17 5.30 2.41
N ALA A 106 -0.21 4.21 1.65
CA ALA A 106 0.58 3.01 1.93
C ALA A 106 1.84 3.01 1.07
N SER A 107 2.99 2.94 1.74
CA SER A 107 4.32 2.90 1.13
C SER A 107 5.03 1.61 1.48
N LEU A 108 5.34 0.80 0.48
CA LEU A 108 6.06 -0.46 0.61
C LEU A 108 7.41 -0.35 -0.11
N ARG A 109 8.48 -0.78 0.53
CA ARG A 109 9.84 -0.83 -0.04
C ARG A 109 10.52 -2.15 0.34
N TRP A 110 11.27 -2.74 -0.58
CA TRP A 110 12.11 -3.90 -0.32
C TRP A 110 13.31 -3.97 -1.26
N GLY A 111 14.38 -4.62 -0.84
CA GLY A 111 15.62 -4.74 -1.58
C GLY A 111 16.84 -4.51 -0.68
N LYS A 112 17.96 -5.16 -1.02
CA LYS A 112 19.18 -5.15 -0.17
C LYS A 112 19.94 -3.84 -0.19
N THR A 113 19.84 -3.08 -1.27
CA THR A 113 20.61 -1.86 -1.51
C THR A 113 19.72 -0.81 -2.12
N ALA A 114 20.05 0.48 -1.95
CA ALA A 114 19.28 1.58 -2.54
C ALA A 114 19.07 1.44 -4.06
N LYS A 115 20.04 0.84 -4.78
CA LYS A 115 19.95 0.58 -6.23
C LYS A 115 19.03 -0.59 -6.59
N SER A 116 18.80 -1.53 -5.67
CA SER A 116 17.93 -2.68 -5.85
C SER A 116 16.58 -2.52 -5.16
N THR A 117 16.35 -1.39 -4.48
CA THR A 117 15.08 -1.11 -3.80
C THR A 117 13.96 -0.99 -4.83
N VAL A 118 12.98 -1.87 -4.69
CA VAL A 118 11.70 -1.81 -5.39
C VAL A 118 10.66 -1.25 -4.42
N GLY A 119 9.67 -0.54 -4.95
CA GLY A 119 8.67 0.10 -4.12
C GLY A 119 7.32 0.29 -4.79
N VAL A 120 6.27 0.21 -3.98
CA VAL A 120 4.90 0.56 -4.34
C VAL A 120 4.44 1.66 -3.39
N ASP A 121 3.86 2.71 -3.95
CA ASP A 121 3.06 3.69 -3.21
C ASP A 121 1.65 3.69 -3.77
N TYR A 122 0.65 3.65 -2.90
CA TYR A 122 -0.73 3.89 -3.29
C TYR A 122 -1.47 4.67 -2.22
N VAL A 123 -2.43 5.47 -2.69
CA VAL A 123 -3.32 6.23 -1.83
C VAL A 123 -4.71 5.62 -1.91
N VAL A 124 -5.32 5.39 -0.76
CA VAL A 124 -6.74 5.03 -0.61
C VAL A 124 -7.48 6.19 0.04
N HIS A 125 -8.65 6.51 -0.49
CA HIS A 125 -9.58 7.51 0.04
C HIS A 125 -10.86 6.78 0.44
N PHE A 126 -11.09 6.66 1.74
CA PHE A 126 -12.29 6.01 2.24
C PHE A 126 -13.48 6.97 2.17
N PHE A 127 -14.59 6.48 1.64
CA PHE A 127 -15.86 7.21 1.58
C PHE A 127 -16.99 6.30 2.07
N SER A 128 -18.15 6.88 2.38
CA SER A 128 -19.36 6.13 2.72
C SER A 128 -20.35 6.29 1.59
N ILE A 129 -20.99 5.20 1.19
CA ILE A 129 -22.03 5.19 0.14
C ILE A 129 -23.37 5.67 0.71
N GLU A 130 -23.59 5.52 2.02
CA GLU A 130 -24.85 5.90 2.69
C GLU A 130 -24.97 7.41 2.95
N ASN A 131 -23.94 8.21 2.68
CA ASN A 131 -23.88 9.64 2.97
C ASN A 131 -23.60 10.52 1.72
N GLU A 132 -23.86 10.01 0.52
CA GLU A 132 -23.94 10.82 -0.72
C GLU A 132 -25.36 11.36 -0.94
#